data_AF-A0A5K1GCI9-F1
#
_entry.id   AF-A0A5K1GCI9-F1
#
_cell.length_a   1.000
_cell.length_b   1.000
_cell.length_c   1.000
_cell.angle_alpha   90.00
_cell.angle_beta   90.00
_cell.angle_gamma   90.00
#
_symmetry.space_group_name_H-M   'P 1'
#
loop_
_entity.id
_entity.type
_entity.pdbx_description
1 polymer ?
#
loop_
_entity_poly.entity_id
_entity_poly.type
_entity_poly.pdbx_seq_one_letter_code
_entity_poly.pdbx_strand_id
1 'polypeptide(L)' 'LFSSLAIKEIGANNVIQIVTNYRSNYRRTKYILEGRFLNIFTTSCTVHCIDLMLKKIDSLEHISDIMSK' A
#
# COMPACT_ATOMS: atom_id res chain seq x y z
N LEU A 1 9.50 -1.32 -7.43
CA LEU A 1 10.12 -2.17 -8.48
C LEU A 1 10.04 -3.66 -8.17
N PHE A 2 10.12 -4.09 -6.89
CA PHE A 2 9.89 -5.49 -6.49
C PHE A 2 8.63 -6.12 -7.11
N SER A 3 7.48 -5.43 -7.06
CA SER A 3 6.23 -5.91 -7.67
C SER A 3 6.34 -6.13 -9.18
N SER A 4 7.15 -5.35 -9.90
CA SER A 4 7.34 -5.55 -11.35
C SER A 4 8.21 -6.76 -11.70
N LEU A 5 9.10 -7.19 -10.80
CA LEU A 5 9.83 -8.45 -10.97
C LEU A 5 8.88 -9.63 -10.74
N ALA A 6 8.10 -9.59 -9.66
CA ALA A 6 7.12 -10.62 -9.36
C ALA A 6 6.08 -10.79 -10.50
N ILE A 7 5.58 -9.69 -11.07
CA ILE A 7 4.67 -9.74 -12.24
C ILE A 7 5.34 -10.39 -13.46
N LYS A 8 6.64 -10.15 -13.69
CA LYS A 8 7.36 -10.77 -14.81
C LYS A 8 7.56 -12.26 -14.60
N GLU A 9 7.86 -12.67 -13.38
CA GLU A 9 8.07 -14.07 -13.01
C GLU A 9 6.77 -14.88 -13.08
N ILE A 10 5.67 -14.32 -12.54
CA ILE A 10 4.35 -14.95 -12.54
C ILE A 10 3.69 -14.84 -13.93
N GLY A 11 4.06 -13.83 -14.72
CA GLY A 11 3.42 -13.47 -15.98
C GLY A 11 2.27 -12.50 -15.76
N ALA A 12 2.27 -11.38 -16.51
CA ALA A 12 1.29 -10.30 -16.32
C ALA A 12 -0.16 -10.76 -16.46
N ASN A 13 -0.44 -11.70 -17.37
CA ASN A 13 -1.78 -12.24 -17.60
C ASN A 13 -2.32 -13.06 -16.42
N ASN A 14 -1.44 -13.52 -15.52
CA ASN A 14 -1.80 -14.34 -14.37
C ASN A 14 -2.02 -13.49 -13.10
N VAL A 15 -1.87 -12.17 -13.21
CA VAL A 15 -2.06 -11.23 -12.10
C VAL A 15 -3.21 -10.30 -12.45
N ILE A 16 -4.18 -10.19 -11.53
CA ILE A 16 -5.33 -9.28 -11.67
C ILE A 16 -5.21 -8.11 -10.69
N GLN A 17 -4.76 -8.38 -9.47
CA GLN A 17 -4.72 -7.39 -8.40
C GLN A 17 -3.44 -7.47 -7.57
N ILE A 18 -2.91 -6.31 -7.23
CA ILE A 18 -1.81 -6.15 -6.28
C ILE A 18 -2.34 -5.41 -5.05
N VAL A 19 -2.28 -6.07 -3.91
CA VAL A 19 -2.60 -5.48 -2.62
C VAL A 19 -1.28 -5.13 -1.92
N THR A 20 -1.00 -3.85 -1.73
CA THR A 20 0.27 -3.38 -1.13
C THR A 20 0.00 -2.42 0.02
N ASN A 21 0.93 -2.29 0.97
CA ASN A 21 0.79 -1.31 2.03
C ASN A 21 0.77 0.15 1.51
N TYR A 22 0.04 1.02 2.21
CA TYR A 22 0.01 2.46 1.95
C TYR A 22 1.30 3.11 2.46
N ARG A 23 2.38 2.99 1.68
CA ARG A 23 3.61 3.77 1.89
C ARG A 23 3.54 5.07 1.09
N SER A 24 4.37 6.05 1.42
CA SER A 24 4.40 7.37 0.76
C SER A 24 4.55 7.32 -0.77
N ASN A 25 5.10 6.24 -1.30
CA ASN A 25 5.28 6.00 -2.72
C ASN A 25 4.16 5.16 -3.37
N TYR A 26 3.09 4.83 -2.65
CA TYR A 26 1.98 4.01 -3.15
C TYR A 26 1.38 4.60 -4.43
N ARG A 27 1.01 5.89 -4.41
CA ARG A 27 0.37 6.55 -5.56
C ARG A 27 1.25 6.52 -6.81
N ARG A 28 2.54 6.79 -6.67
CA ARG A 28 3.52 6.74 -7.77
C ARG A 28 3.72 5.32 -8.27
N THR A 29 3.80 4.35 -7.36
CA THR A 29 4.00 2.94 -7.71
C THR A 29 2.77 2.36 -8.42
N LYS A 30 1.57 2.64 -7.91
CA LYS A 30 0.28 2.33 -8.56
C LYS A 30 0.25 2.87 -9.98
N TYR A 31 0.52 4.16 -10.16
CA TYR A 31 0.52 4.79 -11.48
C TYR A 31 1.49 4.10 -12.46
N ILE A 32 2.72 3.79 -12.03
CA ILE A 32 3.71 3.11 -12.87
C ILE A 32 3.27 1.68 -13.21
N LEU A 33 2.70 0.93 -12.25
CA LEU A 33 2.27 -0.45 -12.48
C LEU A 33 1.05 -0.53 -13.39
N GLU A 34 0.02 0.27 -13.13
CA GLU A 34 -1.21 0.29 -13.93
C GLU A 34 -0.96 0.84 -15.33
N GLY A 35 0.00 1.76 -15.50
CA GLY A 35 0.42 2.22 -16.83
C GLY A 35 1.29 1.21 -17.60
N ARG A 36 2.00 0.31 -16.90
CA ARG A 36 2.86 -0.71 -17.53
C ARG A 36 2.14 -2.02 -17.81
N PHE A 37 1.15 -2.36 -16.98
CA PHE A 37 0.39 -3.61 -17.05
C PHE A 37 -1.10 -3.27 -16.99
N LEU A 38 -1.70 -3.05 -18.16
CA LEU A 38 -3.06 -2.52 -18.30
C LEU A 38 -4.15 -3.45 -17.71
N ASN A 39 -3.83 -4.73 -17.49
CA ASN A 39 -4.74 -5.73 -16.93
C ASN A 39 -4.63 -5.87 -15.40
N ILE A 40 -3.78 -5.07 -14.75
CA ILE A 40 -3.50 -5.19 -13.31
C ILE A 40 -4.00 -3.95 -12.58
N PHE A 41 -4.71 -4.16 -11.48
CA PHE A 41 -5.16 -3.11 -10.57
C PHE A 41 -4.33 -3.13 -9.28
N THR A 42 -3.97 -1.96 -8.77
CA THR A 42 -3.28 -1.85 -7.48
C THR A 42 -4.18 -1.17 -6.44
N THR A 43 -4.35 -1.82 -5.30
CA THR A 43 -5.10 -1.33 -4.14
C THR A 43 -4.22 -1.28 -2.90
N SER A 44 -4.49 -0.35 -2.00
CA SER A 44 -3.82 -0.31 -0.71
C SER A 44 -4.38 -1.38 0.22
N CYS A 45 -3.53 -1.94 1.08
CA CYS A 45 -3.91 -2.90 2.11
C CYS A 45 -4.64 -2.19 3.24
N THR A 46 -5.95 -2.42 3.36
CA THR A 46 -6.82 -1.77 4.35
C THR A 46 -6.33 -1.98 5.79
N VAL A 47 -5.89 -3.20 6.13
CA VAL A 47 -5.37 -3.52 7.47
C VAL A 47 -4.17 -2.63 7.81
N HIS A 48 -3.23 -2.48 6.88
CA HIS A 48 -2.07 -1.63 7.10
C HIS A 48 -2.42 -0.14 7.09
N CYS A 49 -3.38 0.29 6.27
CA CYS A 49 -3.88 1.67 6.31
C CYS A 49 -4.46 2.00 7.69
N ILE A 50 -5.25 1.08 8.27
CA ILE A 50 -5.84 1.25 9.60
C ILE A 50 -4.73 1.34 10.65
N ASP A 51 -3.76 0.43 10.63
CA ASP A 51 -2.60 0.47 11.55
C ASP A 51 -1.85 1.80 11.48
N LEU A 52 -1.57 2.31 10.27
CA LEU A 52 -0.92 3.61 10.10
C LEU A 52 -1.77 4.79 10.57
N MET A 53 -3.09 4.76 10.32
CA MET A 53 -4.01 5.79 10.79
C MET A 53 -4.05 5.81 12.32
N LEU A 54 -4.15 4.63 12.95
CA LEU A 54 -4.14 4.49 14.41
C LEU A 54 -2.83 4.98 15.02
N LYS A 55 -1.67 4.59 14.47
CA LYS A 55 -0.36 5.10 14.92
C LYS A 55 -0.25 6.62 14.81
N LYS A 56 -0.84 7.21 13.76
CA LYS A 56 -0.84 8.65 13.59
C LYS A 56 -1.74 9.36 14.60
N ILE A 57 -2.89 8.77 14.92
CA ILE A 57 -3.78 9.25 15.99
C ILE A 57 -3.07 9.17 17.34
N ASP A 58 -2.43 8.04 17.63
CA ASP A 58 -1.66 7.80 18.86
C ASP A 58 -0.52 8.81 19.03
N SER A 59 0.13 9.22 17.93
CA SER A 59 1.20 10.24 17.95
C SER A 59 0.74 11.68 18.20
N LEU A 60 -0.57 11.95 18.28
CA LEU A 60 -1.07 13.29 18.62
C LEU A 60 -0.86 13.54 20.11
N GLU A 61 -0.22 14.66 20.47
CA GLU A 61 0.18 14.99 21.85
C GLU A 61 -0.96 14.78 22.87
N HIS A 62 -2.14 15.33 22.58
CA HIS A 62 -3.32 15.21 23.45
C HIS A 62 -3.89 13.78 23.54
N ILE A 63 -3.61 12.90 22.58
CA ILE A 63 -4.03 11.49 22.59
C ILE A 63 -2.96 10.63 23.26
N SER A 64 -1.68 10.86 22.94
CA SER A 64 -0.53 10.18 23.54
C SER A 64 -0.54 10.30 25.08
N ASP A 65 -0.91 11.46 25.60
CA ASP A 65 -1.03 11.70 27.04
C ASP A 65 -2.19 10.94 27.70
N ILE A 66 -3.25 10.63 26.94
CA ILE A 66 -4.38 9.82 27.41
C ILE A 66 -4.03 8.33 27.37
N MET A 67 -3.35 7.89 26.31
CA MET A 67 -2.98 6.49 26.07
C MET A 67 -1.83 6.01 26.98
N SER A 68 -1.09 6.93 27.60
CA SER A 68 0.03 6.62 28.51
C SER A 68 -0.38 6.47 29.99
N LYS A 69 -1.68 6.58 30.31
CA LYS A 69 -2.28 6.25 31.62
C LYS A 69 -2.83 4.84 31.66
#